data_AF-A0A1J7GV91-F1
#
_entry.id   AF-A0A1J7GV91-F1
#
_cell.length_a   1.000
_cell.length_b   1.000
_cell.length_c   1.000
_cell.angle_alpha   90.00
_cell.angle_beta   90.00
_cell.angle_gamma   90.00
#
_symmetry.space_group_name_H-M   'P 1'
#
loop_
_entity.id
_entity.type
_entity.pdbx_description
1 polymer ?
#
loop_
_entity_poly.entity_id
_entity_poly.type
_entity_poly.pdbx_seq_one_letter_code
_entity_poly.pdbx_strand_id
1 'polypeptide(L)'
;MATRPLNPNAQPFYPPNTLHNQHVSAESTNQNITRSGRNRAKYEWRMKGTRPTTSKGKLPYNDGCATRGNVIPFPTTIEKSSITTVMIRNIPNQFTFCDLLKILDEHCFELNKNAENVAAYSKFDFLYLPMDFRKHAIEKKLSNLGYAFVNFTSPSAAFKFYMRFNGFVWNVTTNRKTCEINAAQYQGVEALIRKFREKVFRCKRSDFLPFVFWEHRDGFNSQVVGTTVGKHIWGLPRRT
;
A
#
# COMPACT_ATOMS: atom_id res chain seq x y z
N MET A 1 6.84 -45.51 -19.52
CA MET A 1 6.33 -44.58 -18.48
C MET A 1 7.15 -44.78 -17.22
N ALA A 2 7.93 -43.77 -16.82
CA ALA A 2 8.53 -43.68 -15.49
C ALA A 2 8.87 -42.20 -15.24
N THR A 3 7.98 -41.49 -14.56
CA THR A 3 8.19 -40.10 -14.13
C THR A 3 9.14 -40.08 -12.94
N ARG A 4 10.31 -39.44 -13.11
CA ARG A 4 11.26 -39.17 -12.03
C ARG A 4 10.60 -38.29 -10.94
N PRO A 5 10.83 -38.53 -9.64
CA PRO A 5 10.30 -37.68 -8.59
C PRO A 5 10.99 -36.32 -8.59
N LEU A 6 10.21 -35.25 -8.37
CA LEU A 6 10.69 -33.88 -8.23
C LEU A 6 11.47 -33.73 -6.91
N ASN A 7 12.65 -33.10 -6.98
CA ASN A 7 13.51 -32.85 -5.83
C ASN A 7 12.86 -31.82 -4.87
N PRO A 8 12.55 -32.18 -3.62
CA PRO A 8 11.89 -31.29 -2.66
C PRO A 8 12.78 -30.15 -2.14
N ASN A 9 14.06 -30.12 -2.49
CA ASN A 9 15.02 -29.07 -2.09
C ASN A 9 15.43 -28.13 -3.23
N ALA A 10 14.68 -28.11 -4.34
CA ALA A 10 14.93 -27.17 -5.42
C ALA A 10 14.64 -25.72 -4.97
N GLN A 11 15.68 -24.87 -4.97
CA GLN A 11 15.53 -23.44 -4.72
C GLN A 11 14.71 -22.79 -5.86
N PRO A 12 13.76 -21.89 -5.56
CA PRO A 12 12.98 -21.21 -6.59
C PRO A 12 13.88 -20.41 -7.53
N PHE A 13 13.82 -20.73 -8.82
CA PHE A 13 14.54 -20.03 -9.87
C PHE A 13 13.89 -18.65 -10.10
N TYR A 14 14.56 -17.58 -9.68
CA TYR A 14 14.19 -16.22 -10.05
C TYR A 14 15.03 -15.79 -11.26
N PRO A 15 14.44 -15.36 -12.38
CA PRO A 15 15.20 -14.89 -13.52
C PRO A 15 15.99 -13.62 -13.18
N PRO A 16 17.25 -13.47 -13.65
CA PRO A 16 18.04 -12.26 -13.42
C PRO A 16 17.43 -11.04 -14.11
N ASN A 17 17.21 -9.97 -13.34
CA ASN A 17 16.88 -8.64 -13.85
C ASN A 17 17.94 -8.20 -14.89
N THR A 18 17.57 -8.17 -16.17
CA THR A 18 18.40 -7.64 -17.24
C THR A 18 18.33 -6.11 -17.21
N LEU A 19 19.20 -5.48 -16.43
CA LEU A 19 19.56 -4.07 -16.65
C LEU A 19 20.64 -4.02 -17.73
N HIS A 20 20.24 -3.58 -18.90
CA HIS A 20 21.10 -3.25 -20.03
C HIS A 20 21.84 -1.94 -19.70
N ASN A 21 23.18 -2.01 -19.63
CA ASN A 21 24.09 -0.92 -19.97
C ASN A 21 25.44 -1.56 -20.31
N GLN A 22 25.80 -1.53 -21.59
CA GLN A 22 27.13 -1.90 -22.10
C GLN A 22 28.00 -0.66 -22.34
N HIS A 23 29.31 -0.93 -22.45
CA HIS A 23 30.43 -0.08 -22.91
C HIS A 23 31.03 0.89 -21.85
N VAL A 24 32.33 0.95 -21.53
CA VAL A 24 33.60 0.51 -22.19
C VAL A 24 34.71 0.22 -21.13
N SER A 25 35.71 -0.55 -21.60
CA SER A 25 36.98 -1.13 -21.14
C SER A 25 37.96 -0.42 -20.16
N ALA A 26 38.61 -1.28 -19.35
CA ALA A 26 40.03 -1.41 -18.96
C ALA A 26 40.85 -0.23 -18.39
N GLU A 27 41.33 -0.35 -17.14
CA GLU A 27 42.72 -0.69 -16.78
C GLU A 27 42.93 -0.71 -15.26
N SER A 28 43.90 -1.50 -14.83
CA SER A 28 44.20 -1.96 -13.47
C SER A 28 45.12 -1.05 -12.67
N THR A 29 44.75 -0.67 -11.45
CA THR A 29 45.71 -0.45 -10.34
C THR A 29 45.07 -0.74 -8.97
N ASN A 30 45.76 -1.59 -8.21
CA ASN A 30 45.52 -1.92 -6.80
C ASN A 30 45.69 -0.68 -5.91
N GLN A 31 44.73 -0.38 -5.03
CA GLN A 31 44.98 0.29 -3.75
C GLN A 31 43.78 0.11 -2.80
N ASN A 32 44.10 -0.39 -1.59
CA ASN A 32 43.23 -0.51 -0.44
C ASN A 32 42.59 0.84 -0.07
N ILE A 33 41.37 0.81 0.50
CA ILE A 33 40.94 1.49 1.74
C ILE A 33 39.39 1.61 1.82
N THR A 34 38.90 1.35 3.03
CA THR A 34 37.61 1.67 3.69
C THR A 34 36.28 0.99 3.32
N ARG A 35 35.79 0.30 4.36
CA ARG A 35 34.40 0.01 4.72
C ARG A 35 33.40 1.07 4.24
N SER A 36 32.36 0.61 3.56
CA SER A 36 31.03 1.22 3.62
C SER A 36 29.99 0.18 3.18
N GLY A 37 29.47 -0.54 4.15
CA GLY A 37 28.39 -1.50 3.96
C GLY A 37 27.16 -0.79 3.41
N ARG A 38 26.59 -1.35 2.35
CA ARG A 38 25.27 -0.98 1.82
C ARG A 38 24.23 -1.18 2.92
N ASN A 39 23.85 -0.10 3.61
CA ASN A 39 22.70 -0.10 4.51
C ASN A 39 21.40 -0.16 3.69
N ARG A 40 21.01 -1.36 3.29
CA ARG A 40 19.65 -1.66 2.83
C ARG A 40 18.81 -1.87 4.09
N ALA A 41 18.24 -0.78 4.62
CA ALA A 41 17.31 -0.85 5.73
C ALA A 41 16.10 -1.70 5.32
N LYS A 42 16.04 -2.92 5.85
CA LYS A 42 14.96 -3.89 5.70
C LYS A 42 13.88 -3.47 6.69
N TYR A 43 12.83 -2.78 6.23
CA TYR A 43 11.70 -2.43 7.08
C TYR A 43 10.88 -3.70 7.39
N GLU A 44 11.22 -4.40 8.48
CA GLU A 44 10.46 -5.55 8.99
C GLU A 44 9.30 -5.05 9.85
N TRP A 45 8.09 -5.06 9.28
CA TRP A 45 6.83 -4.73 9.96
C TRP A 45 6.29 -5.96 10.71
N ARG A 46 6.95 -6.39 11.78
CA ARG A 46 6.51 -7.56 12.56
C ARG A 46 5.66 -7.15 13.76
N MET A 47 4.40 -7.54 13.79
CA MET A 47 3.55 -7.40 14.97
C MET A 47 4.01 -8.35 16.08
N LYS A 48 4.31 -7.82 17.27
CA LYS A 48 4.36 -8.63 18.50
C LYS A 48 2.91 -8.83 18.97
N GLY A 49 2.54 -10.08 19.26
CA GLY A 49 1.17 -10.47 19.58
C GLY A 49 0.54 -9.61 20.68
N THR A 50 -0.62 -9.02 20.38
CA THR A 50 -1.43 -8.28 21.34
C THR A 50 -2.40 -9.21 22.05
N ARG A 51 -2.28 -9.31 23.38
CA ARG A 51 -3.35 -9.84 24.25
C ARG A 51 -4.52 -8.83 24.26
N PRO A 52 -5.79 -9.26 24.33
CA PRO A 52 -6.91 -8.35 24.39
C PRO A 52 -6.97 -7.68 25.76
N THR A 53 -6.91 -6.36 25.81
CA THR A 53 -7.24 -5.56 27.00
C THR A 53 -8.63 -4.96 26.82
N THR A 54 -9.57 -5.43 27.64
CA THR A 54 -10.85 -4.79 27.87
C THR A 54 -10.61 -3.39 28.45
N SER A 55 -11.01 -2.33 27.73
CA SER A 55 -11.06 -0.99 28.31
C SER A 55 -12.41 -0.34 28.04
N LYS A 56 -13.08 -0.03 29.15
CA LYS A 56 -14.30 0.76 29.25
C LYS A 56 -14.04 2.18 28.75
N GLY A 57 -15.10 2.81 28.25
CA GLY A 57 -15.06 3.97 27.37
C GLY A 57 -14.25 5.18 27.85
N LYS A 58 -13.64 5.84 26.87
CA LYS A 58 -13.29 7.26 26.92
C LYS A 58 -13.70 7.90 25.59
N LEU A 59 -14.54 8.94 25.68
CA LEU A 59 -14.90 9.83 24.57
C LEU A 59 -13.64 10.51 24.01
N PRO A 60 -13.51 10.71 22.69
CA PRO A 60 -12.35 11.38 22.14
C PRO A 60 -12.39 12.88 22.40
N TYR A 61 -11.29 13.35 22.99
CA TYR A 61 -10.88 14.73 23.20
C TYR A 61 -10.68 15.44 21.85
N ASN A 62 -11.22 16.65 21.74
CA ASN A 62 -11.35 17.41 20.50
C ASN A 62 -10.29 18.52 20.47
N ASP A 63 -9.12 18.26 19.90
CA ASP A 63 -8.12 19.30 19.64
C ASP A 63 -8.31 19.87 18.23
N GLY A 64 -8.87 21.07 18.19
CA GLY A 64 -9.05 21.83 16.96
C GLY A 64 -7.73 22.36 16.41
N CYS A 65 -7.38 21.98 15.18
CA CYS A 65 -6.58 22.82 14.28
C CYS A 65 -6.75 22.41 12.81
N ALA A 66 -7.26 23.36 12.02
CA ALA A 66 -7.20 23.53 10.56
C ALA A 66 -7.86 22.47 9.62
N THR A 67 -9.06 22.83 9.16
CA THR A 67 -9.67 22.52 7.84
C THR A 67 -9.47 21.11 7.28
N ARG A 68 -10.12 20.10 7.87
CA ARG A 68 -10.26 18.79 7.23
C ARG A 68 -11.54 18.79 6.41
N GLY A 69 -11.43 18.70 5.09
CA GLY A 69 -12.60 18.50 4.22
C GLY A 69 -13.46 17.33 4.73
N ASN A 70 -14.77 17.36 4.44
CA ASN A 70 -15.81 16.45 4.96
C ASN A 70 -15.29 15.02 5.23
N VAL A 71 -14.89 14.77 6.47
CA VAL A 71 -14.42 13.46 6.92
C VAL A 71 -15.66 12.61 7.14
N ILE A 72 -15.82 11.55 6.35
CA ILE A 72 -16.93 10.63 6.51
C ILE A 72 -16.48 9.53 7.49
N PRO A 73 -17.03 9.47 8.71
CA PRO A 73 -16.63 8.44 9.67
C PRO A 73 -16.93 7.05 9.08
N PHE A 74 -16.04 6.09 9.34
CA PHE A 74 -16.32 4.71 8.98
C PHE A 74 -17.34 4.13 9.98
N PRO A 75 -18.34 3.34 9.53
CA PRO A 75 -19.35 2.78 10.40
C PRO A 75 -18.72 1.80 11.40
N THR A 76 -19.10 1.93 12.67
CA THR A 76 -18.59 1.09 13.76
C THR A 76 -19.29 -0.26 13.85
N THR A 77 -20.36 -0.49 13.08
CA THR A 77 -21.12 -1.75 13.05
C THR A 77 -21.30 -2.24 11.61
N ILE A 78 -21.15 -3.55 11.41
CA ILE A 78 -21.18 -4.17 10.07
C ILE A 78 -22.58 -4.19 9.46
N GLU A 79 -23.63 -4.33 10.30
CA GLU A 79 -25.03 -4.48 9.88
C GLU A 79 -25.60 -3.27 9.13
N LYS A 80 -24.92 -2.13 9.20
CA LYS A 80 -25.31 -0.88 8.51
C LYS A 80 -24.34 -0.45 7.41
N SER A 81 -23.29 -1.23 7.13
CA SER A 81 -22.23 -0.81 6.24
C SER A 81 -22.36 -1.45 4.86
N SER A 82 -22.76 -0.66 3.87
CA SER A 82 -22.56 -0.97 2.43
C SER A 82 -21.22 -0.44 1.92
N ILE A 83 -20.31 -0.06 2.82
CA ILE A 83 -19.08 0.66 2.52
C ILE A 83 -17.98 -0.32 2.15
N THR A 84 -17.49 -0.24 0.93
CA THR A 84 -16.40 -1.07 0.40
C THR A 84 -15.09 -0.31 0.28
N THR A 85 -15.15 1.01 0.08
CA THR A 85 -13.98 1.85 -0.13
C THR A 85 -13.60 2.60 1.13
N VAL A 86 -12.34 2.46 1.54
CA VAL A 86 -11.78 3.14 2.70
C VAL A 86 -10.78 4.22 2.29
N MET A 87 -10.75 5.30 3.06
CA MET A 87 -9.66 6.27 3.07
C MET A 87 -8.77 5.98 4.29
N ILE A 88 -7.54 5.57 4.03
CA ILE A 88 -6.52 5.39 5.06
C ILE A 88 -5.84 6.74 5.27
N ARG A 89 -5.83 7.26 6.48
CA ARG A 89 -5.17 8.52 6.83
C ARG A 89 -3.99 8.29 7.78
N ASN A 90 -3.17 9.32 7.91
CA ASN A 90 -1.97 9.34 8.74
C ASN A 90 -0.95 8.26 8.34
N ILE A 91 -0.82 7.99 7.05
CA ILE A 91 0.22 7.11 6.52
C ILE A 91 1.59 7.79 6.70
N PRO A 92 2.64 7.07 7.12
CA PRO A 92 3.99 7.63 7.18
C PRO A 92 4.46 8.03 5.77
N ASN A 93 5.00 9.23 5.63
CA ASN A 93 5.29 9.84 4.32
C ASN A 93 6.34 9.07 3.50
N GLN A 94 7.12 8.21 4.14
CA GLN A 94 8.11 7.34 3.51
C GLN A 94 7.51 6.08 2.89
N PHE A 95 6.25 5.74 3.20
CA PHE A 95 5.61 4.56 2.61
C PHE A 95 5.46 4.74 1.12
N THR A 96 5.78 3.68 0.40
CA THR A 96 5.57 3.56 -1.04
C THR A 96 4.29 2.80 -1.34
N PHE A 97 3.85 2.84 -2.61
CA PHE A 97 2.75 2.01 -3.08
C PHE A 97 2.99 0.53 -2.77
N CYS A 98 4.22 0.04 -2.98
CA CYS A 98 4.60 -1.34 -2.72
C CYS A 98 4.55 -1.70 -1.23
N ASP A 99 4.90 -0.77 -0.33
CA ASP A 99 4.82 -1.03 1.12
C ASP A 99 3.36 -1.20 1.56
N LEU A 100 2.49 -0.31 1.10
CA LEU A 100 1.06 -0.38 1.41
C LEU A 100 0.40 -1.62 0.77
N LEU A 101 0.79 -1.97 -0.45
CA LEU A 101 0.32 -3.17 -1.12
C LEU A 101 0.65 -4.44 -0.34
N LYS A 102 1.88 -4.57 0.17
CA LYS A 102 2.30 -5.70 1.01
C LYS A 102 1.50 -5.78 2.29
N ILE A 103 1.25 -4.64 2.95
CA ILE A 103 0.43 -4.60 4.17
C ILE A 103 -0.99 -5.11 3.90
N LEU A 104 -1.58 -4.73 2.76
CA LEU A 104 -2.90 -5.21 2.34
C LEU A 104 -2.89 -6.71 2.03
N ASP A 105 -1.87 -7.20 1.33
CA ASP A 105 -1.71 -8.64 1.04
C ASP A 105 -1.56 -9.46 2.30
N GLU A 106 -0.65 -9.07 3.19
CA GLU A 106 -0.44 -9.75 4.46
C GLU A 106 -1.72 -9.76 5.31
N HIS A 107 -2.46 -8.65 5.33
CA HIS A 107 -3.74 -8.61 6.03
C HIS A 107 -4.77 -9.59 5.45
N CYS A 108 -4.92 -9.62 4.12
CA CYS A 108 -5.86 -10.53 3.47
C CYS A 108 -5.44 -11.99 3.64
N PHE A 109 -4.15 -12.28 3.48
CA PHE A 109 -3.57 -13.62 3.71
C PHE A 109 -3.85 -14.10 5.13
N GLU A 110 -3.58 -13.27 6.15
CA GLU A 110 -3.78 -13.63 7.55
C GLU A 110 -5.26 -13.91 7.90
N LEU A 111 -6.20 -13.23 7.24
CA LEU A 111 -7.63 -13.49 7.40
C LEU A 111 -8.09 -14.72 6.62
N ASN A 112 -7.50 -14.97 5.45
CA ASN A 112 -7.97 -16.00 4.52
C ASN A 112 -7.30 -17.36 4.75
N LYS A 113 -6.11 -17.43 5.37
CA LYS A 113 -5.37 -18.68 5.63
C LYS A 113 -6.10 -19.72 6.47
N ASN A 114 -7.02 -19.28 7.32
CA ASN A 114 -7.81 -20.18 8.16
C ASN A 114 -9.30 -20.19 7.72
N ALA A 115 -9.63 -19.55 6.60
CA ALA A 115 -11.01 -19.47 6.13
C ALA A 115 -11.32 -20.67 5.22
N GLU A 116 -12.32 -21.45 5.60
CA GLU A 116 -12.78 -22.62 4.82
C GLU A 116 -13.52 -22.21 3.55
N ASN A 117 -14.24 -21.07 3.58
CA ASN A 117 -15.04 -20.60 2.47
C ASN A 117 -14.32 -19.50 1.66
N VAL A 118 -13.91 -19.85 0.43
CA VAL A 118 -13.26 -18.95 -0.53
C VAL A 118 -14.13 -17.74 -0.92
N ALA A 119 -15.46 -17.90 -0.89
CA ALA A 119 -16.38 -16.79 -1.16
C ALA A 119 -16.38 -15.73 -0.06
N ALA A 120 -15.99 -16.09 1.17
CA ALA A 120 -15.91 -15.19 2.32
C ALA A 120 -14.54 -14.50 2.48
N TYR A 121 -13.63 -14.71 1.52
CA TYR A 121 -12.28 -14.14 1.56
C TYR A 121 -12.33 -12.62 1.53
N SER A 122 -11.44 -12.02 2.31
CA SER A 122 -11.19 -10.59 2.25
C SER A 122 -10.35 -10.32 1.01
N LYS A 123 -10.86 -9.51 0.08
CA LYS A 123 -10.18 -9.18 -1.17
C LYS A 123 -10.28 -7.68 -1.47
N PHE A 124 -9.36 -7.17 -2.27
CA PHE A 124 -9.35 -5.79 -2.74
C PHE A 124 -8.99 -5.70 -4.22
N ASP A 125 -9.46 -4.66 -4.89
CA ASP A 125 -9.34 -4.49 -6.36
C ASP A 125 -8.80 -3.11 -6.78
N PHE A 126 -8.66 -2.19 -5.83
CA PHE A 126 -8.16 -0.85 -6.10
C PHE A 126 -7.20 -0.39 -5.00
N LEU A 127 -6.09 0.24 -5.42
CA LEU A 127 -5.17 0.93 -4.52
C LEU A 127 -4.71 2.24 -5.14
N TYR A 128 -4.73 3.32 -4.36
CA TYR A 128 -4.12 4.57 -4.75
C TYR A 128 -3.44 5.26 -3.58
N LEU A 129 -2.13 5.50 -3.71
CA LEU A 129 -1.31 6.28 -2.77
C LEU A 129 -0.75 7.53 -3.48
N PRO A 130 -1.40 8.69 -3.34
CA PRO A 130 -0.91 9.95 -3.88
C PRO A 130 0.49 10.32 -3.38
N MET A 131 1.35 10.74 -4.32
CA MET A 131 2.71 11.21 -4.03
C MET A 131 2.83 12.72 -4.18
N ASP A 132 3.64 13.34 -3.33
CA ASP A 132 3.99 14.76 -3.39
C ASP A 132 5.11 15.01 -4.42
N PHE A 133 4.70 15.25 -5.66
CA PHE A 133 5.66 15.57 -6.73
C PHE A 133 6.20 17.00 -6.68
N ARG A 134 5.53 17.93 -5.97
CA ARG A 134 6.05 19.30 -5.81
C ARG A 134 7.25 19.28 -4.88
N LYS A 135 7.11 18.64 -3.72
CA LYS A 135 8.22 18.43 -2.79
C LYS A 135 9.36 17.66 -3.45
N HIS A 136 9.04 16.63 -4.23
CA HIS A 136 10.05 15.90 -5.01
C HIS A 136 10.79 16.76 -6.04
N ALA A 137 10.11 17.71 -6.69
CA ALA A 137 10.73 18.61 -7.66
C ALA A 137 11.71 19.60 -7.02
N ILE A 138 11.41 20.05 -5.79
CA ILE A 138 12.20 21.04 -5.07
C ILE A 138 13.34 20.32 -4.31
N GLU A 139 12.98 19.39 -3.44
CA GLU A 139 13.88 18.78 -2.45
C GLU A 139 14.48 17.44 -2.90
N LYS A 140 14.10 16.93 -4.09
CA LYS A 140 14.47 15.58 -4.58
C LYS A 140 14.06 14.44 -3.64
N LYS A 141 13.18 14.72 -2.68
CA LYS A 141 12.61 13.76 -1.74
C LYS A 141 11.21 13.36 -2.18
N LEU A 142 11.04 12.08 -2.50
CA LEU A 142 9.74 11.51 -2.81
C LEU A 142 9.03 11.12 -1.51
N SER A 143 7.81 11.60 -1.33
CA SER A 143 6.98 11.26 -0.17
C SER A 143 5.51 11.17 -0.56
N ASN A 144 4.74 10.33 0.12
CA ASN A 144 3.28 10.33 -0.04
C ASN A 144 2.62 11.51 0.69
N LEU A 145 1.36 11.79 0.36
CA LEU A 145 0.56 12.85 0.98
C LEU A 145 -0.07 12.48 2.34
N GLY A 146 0.24 11.31 2.88
CA GLY A 146 -0.23 10.85 4.18
C GLY A 146 -1.61 10.18 4.17
N TYR A 147 -2.18 9.91 2.98
CA TYR A 147 -3.43 9.18 2.84
C TYR A 147 -3.44 8.29 1.60
N ALA A 148 -4.31 7.29 1.60
CA ALA A 148 -4.53 6.38 0.47
C ALA A 148 -6.01 5.99 0.35
N PHE A 149 -6.39 5.49 -0.82
CA PHE A 149 -7.69 4.90 -1.06
C PHE A 149 -7.54 3.42 -1.41
N VAL A 150 -8.39 2.59 -0.81
CA VAL A 150 -8.45 1.15 -1.08
C VAL A 150 -9.91 0.77 -1.27
N ASN A 151 -10.24 0.05 -2.34
CA ASN A 151 -11.55 -0.57 -2.48
C ASN A 151 -11.43 -2.07 -2.17
N PHE A 152 -12.23 -2.52 -1.21
CA PHE A 152 -12.44 -3.93 -0.94
C PHE A 152 -13.61 -4.44 -1.77
N THR A 153 -13.68 -5.75 -2.00
CA THR A 153 -14.76 -6.36 -2.78
C THR A 153 -16.05 -6.52 -2.00
N SER A 154 -15.97 -6.46 -0.67
CA SER A 154 -17.13 -6.59 0.21
C SER A 154 -17.05 -5.63 1.40
N PRO A 155 -18.20 -5.18 1.94
CA PRO A 155 -18.21 -4.36 3.15
C PRO A 155 -17.65 -5.08 4.37
N SER A 156 -17.79 -6.41 4.41
CA SER A 156 -17.19 -7.24 5.47
C SER A 156 -15.67 -7.17 5.45
N ALA A 157 -15.04 -7.25 4.28
CA ALA A 157 -13.59 -7.10 4.14
C ALA A 157 -13.11 -5.71 4.57
N ALA A 158 -13.80 -4.65 4.14
CA ALA A 158 -13.51 -3.28 4.57
C ALA A 158 -13.65 -3.10 6.09
N PHE A 159 -14.67 -3.71 6.70
CA PHE A 159 -14.88 -3.67 8.14
C PHE A 159 -13.79 -4.42 8.91
N LYS A 160 -13.38 -5.61 8.46
CA LYS A 160 -12.26 -6.35 9.05
C LYS A 160 -10.96 -5.54 9.00
N PHE A 161 -10.72 -4.84 7.89
CA PHE A 161 -9.59 -3.93 7.75
C PHE A 161 -9.68 -2.74 8.72
N TYR A 162 -10.84 -2.08 8.81
CA TYR A 162 -11.10 -1.02 9.78
C TYR A 162 -10.80 -1.47 11.22
N MET A 163 -11.35 -2.61 11.64
CA MET A 163 -11.14 -3.15 13.00
C MET A 163 -9.67 -3.44 13.30
N ARG A 164 -8.88 -3.80 12.28
CA ARG A 164 -7.46 -4.16 12.46
C ARG A 164 -6.54 -2.95 12.48
N PHE A 165 -6.81 -1.94 11.64
CA PHE A 165 -5.89 -0.84 11.37
C PHE A 165 -6.34 0.51 11.93
N ASN A 166 -7.61 0.70 12.29
CA ASN A 166 -8.03 1.94 12.92
C ASN A 166 -7.41 2.07 14.32
N GLY A 167 -6.72 3.18 14.59
CA GLY A 167 -5.95 3.36 15.82
C GLY A 167 -4.60 2.62 15.83
N PHE A 168 -4.22 1.94 14.75
CA PHE A 168 -2.94 1.24 14.66
C PHE A 168 -1.77 2.23 14.60
N VAL A 169 -0.77 2.04 15.47
CA VAL A 169 0.42 2.89 15.44
C VAL A 169 1.45 2.30 14.50
N TRP A 170 1.83 3.05 13.46
CA TRP A 170 2.87 2.63 12.54
C TRP A 170 4.20 2.48 13.28
N ASN A 171 4.81 1.30 13.20
CA ASN A 171 6.13 0.98 13.75
C ASN A 171 7.32 1.62 12.96
N VAL A 172 7.25 2.91 12.66
CA VAL A 172 8.31 3.66 11.97
C VAL A 172 9.31 4.21 12.99
N THR A 173 10.59 4.25 12.61
CA THR A 173 11.67 4.83 13.43
C THR A 173 11.52 6.34 13.62
N THR A 174 10.91 7.03 12.64
CA THR A 174 10.73 8.48 12.64
C THR A 174 9.28 8.84 12.34
N ASN A 175 8.75 9.84 13.06
CA ASN A 175 7.40 10.37 12.86
C ASN A 175 6.33 9.28 13.01
N ARG A 176 6.23 8.73 14.24
CA ARG A 176 5.19 7.76 14.61
C ARG A 176 3.82 8.40 14.42
N LYS A 177 3.03 7.81 13.54
CA LYS A 177 1.67 8.23 13.26
C LYS A 177 0.70 7.13 13.68
N THR A 178 -0.51 7.52 14.04
CA THR A 178 -1.61 6.61 14.32
C THR A 178 -2.54 6.58 13.11
N CYS A 179 -2.64 5.41 12.50
CA CYS A 179 -3.52 5.12 11.38
C CYS A 179 -4.97 5.43 11.74
N GLU A 180 -5.66 6.12 10.85
CA GLU A 180 -7.10 6.39 10.98
C GLU A 180 -7.79 5.93 9.70
N ILE A 181 -8.87 5.18 9.85
CA ILE A 181 -9.65 4.65 8.74
C ILE A 181 -10.99 5.36 8.68
N ASN A 182 -11.27 5.97 7.53
CA ASN A 182 -12.53 6.68 7.26
C ASN A 182 -13.21 6.08 6.02
N ALA A 183 -14.50 6.33 5.86
CA ALA A 183 -15.18 5.99 4.61
C ALA A 183 -14.73 6.95 3.51
N ALA A 184 -14.44 6.42 2.31
CA ALA A 184 -14.14 7.27 1.17
C ALA A 184 -15.41 7.98 0.67
N GLN A 185 -15.26 9.21 0.15
CA GLN A 185 -16.37 9.95 -0.46
C GLN A 185 -16.97 9.22 -1.68
N TYR A 186 -16.13 8.54 -2.45
CA TYR A 186 -16.55 7.73 -3.60
C TYR A 186 -16.44 6.25 -3.21
N GLN A 187 -17.55 5.53 -3.29
CA GLN A 187 -17.66 4.12 -2.91
C GLN A 187 -17.75 3.23 -4.15
N GLY A 188 -17.02 2.11 -4.13
CA GLY A 188 -16.94 1.14 -5.21
C GLY A 188 -15.85 1.46 -6.25
N VAL A 189 -15.32 0.41 -6.88
CA VAL A 189 -14.23 0.52 -7.86
C VAL A 189 -14.66 1.34 -9.09
N GLU A 190 -15.90 1.20 -9.56
CA GLU A 190 -16.45 1.92 -10.70
C GLU A 190 -16.52 3.43 -10.44
N ALA A 191 -16.93 3.83 -9.22
CA ALA A 191 -16.99 5.23 -8.84
C ALA A 191 -15.58 5.85 -8.78
N LEU A 192 -14.60 5.10 -8.29
CA LEU A 192 -13.19 5.52 -8.27
C LEU A 192 -12.64 5.63 -9.68
N ILE A 193 -12.86 4.63 -10.54
CA ILE A 193 -12.44 4.65 -11.94
C ILE A 193 -13.00 5.90 -12.62
N ARG A 194 -14.32 6.12 -12.54
CA ARG A 194 -14.97 7.30 -13.10
C ARG A 194 -14.40 8.60 -12.55
N LYS A 195 -14.05 8.66 -11.27
CA LYS A 195 -13.46 9.85 -10.65
C LYS A 195 -12.04 10.15 -11.14
N PHE A 196 -11.25 9.12 -11.45
CA PHE A 196 -9.84 9.26 -11.80
C PHE A 196 -9.56 9.20 -13.30
N ARG A 197 -10.47 8.65 -14.11
CA ARG A 197 -10.30 8.41 -15.56
C ARG A 197 -9.86 9.67 -16.32
N GLU A 198 -10.45 10.80 -16.02
CA GLU A 198 -10.18 12.06 -16.72
C GLU A 198 -9.11 12.92 -16.04
N LYS A 199 -8.67 12.53 -14.84
CA LYS A 199 -7.65 13.30 -14.12
C LYS A 199 -6.30 13.16 -14.79
N VAL A 200 -5.61 14.29 -14.87
CA VAL A 200 -4.26 14.39 -15.38
C VAL A 200 -3.27 14.29 -14.23
N PHE A 201 -2.33 13.36 -14.34
CA PHE A 201 -1.28 13.13 -13.36
C PHE A 201 0.07 13.48 -13.99
N ARG A 202 0.64 14.61 -13.58
CA ARG A 202 1.99 15.01 -13.99
C ARG A 202 3.02 14.42 -13.03
N CYS A 203 3.62 13.31 -13.42
CA CYS A 203 4.61 12.60 -12.60
C CYS A 203 5.66 11.86 -13.45
N LYS A 204 6.72 11.37 -12.80
CA LYS A 204 7.83 10.71 -13.51
C LYS A 204 7.48 9.32 -14.06
N ARG A 205 6.55 8.60 -13.42
CA ARG A 205 6.18 7.22 -13.73
C ARG A 205 4.67 7.06 -13.61
N SER A 206 4.08 6.25 -14.49
CA SER A 206 2.67 5.87 -14.46
C SER A 206 2.30 5.11 -13.18
N ASP A 207 3.24 4.41 -12.54
CA ASP A 207 3.00 3.58 -11.36
C ASP A 207 2.57 4.37 -10.09
N PHE A 208 2.56 5.70 -10.17
CA PHE A 208 2.03 6.56 -9.11
C PHE A 208 0.56 6.94 -9.29
N LEU A 209 -0.05 6.53 -10.40
CA LEU A 209 -1.48 6.71 -10.63
C LEU A 209 -2.28 5.70 -9.80
N PRO A 210 -3.58 5.94 -9.61
CA PRO A 210 -4.48 4.92 -9.10
C PRO A 210 -4.36 3.62 -9.86
N PHE A 211 -4.34 2.49 -9.15
CA PHE A 211 -4.14 1.17 -9.72
C PHE A 211 -5.38 0.30 -9.48
N VAL A 212 -5.88 -0.31 -10.54
CA VAL A 212 -6.97 -1.28 -10.51
C VAL A 212 -6.38 -2.64 -10.86
N PHE A 213 -6.60 -3.63 -10.02
CA PHE A 213 -6.19 -5.01 -10.27
C PHE A 213 -7.18 -5.68 -11.22
N TRP A 214 -6.69 -6.49 -12.17
CA TRP A 214 -7.58 -7.22 -13.08
C TRP A 214 -8.37 -8.32 -12.38
N GLU A 215 -7.73 -8.95 -11.41
CA GLU A 215 -8.37 -9.89 -10.49
C GLU A 215 -8.28 -9.33 -9.06
N HIS A 216 -9.23 -9.70 -8.21
CA HIS A 216 -9.20 -9.27 -6.81
C HIS A 216 -8.01 -9.90 -6.09
N ARG A 217 -7.28 -9.12 -5.30
CA ARG A 217 -6.16 -9.62 -4.49
C ARG A 217 -6.63 -10.08 -3.13
N ASP A 218 -6.27 -11.30 -2.78
CA ASP A 218 -6.72 -12.00 -1.56
C ASP A 218 -5.57 -12.36 -0.60
N GLY A 219 -4.34 -11.95 -0.94
CA GLY A 219 -3.13 -12.23 -0.18
C GLY A 219 -2.39 -13.49 -0.61
N PHE A 220 -3.04 -14.46 -1.28
CA PHE A 220 -2.37 -15.62 -1.88
C PHE A 220 -1.90 -15.32 -3.30
N ASN A 221 -2.67 -14.53 -4.04
CA ASN A 221 -2.42 -14.21 -5.44
C ASN A 221 -1.61 -12.91 -5.62
N SER A 222 -0.51 -12.78 -4.87
CA SER A 222 0.27 -11.53 -4.85
C SER A 222 0.90 -11.13 -6.20
N GLN A 223 0.88 -11.99 -7.20
CA GLN A 223 1.39 -11.70 -8.54
C GLN A 223 0.34 -11.09 -9.49
N VAL A 224 -0.91 -10.93 -9.04
CA VAL A 224 -1.96 -10.32 -9.87
C VAL A 224 -1.56 -8.92 -10.30
N VAL A 225 -1.60 -8.72 -11.62
CA VAL A 225 -1.32 -7.45 -12.28
C VAL A 225 -2.60 -6.66 -12.49
N GLY A 226 -2.45 -5.46 -13.01
CA GLY A 226 -3.56 -4.54 -13.20
C GLY A 226 -3.19 -3.40 -14.11
N THR A 227 -4.01 -2.36 -14.11
CA THR A 227 -3.83 -1.17 -14.93
C THR A 227 -3.94 0.09 -14.09
N THR A 228 -3.26 1.13 -14.56
CA THR A 228 -3.36 2.47 -13.97
C THR A 228 -4.57 3.21 -14.53
N VAL A 229 -5.19 4.05 -13.71
CA VAL A 229 -6.36 4.86 -14.10
C VAL A 229 -6.00 6.34 -14.10
N GLY A 230 -6.21 6.98 -15.25
CA GLY A 230 -6.01 8.41 -15.45
C GLY A 230 -5.08 8.72 -16.62
N LYS A 231 -4.93 10.01 -16.92
CA LYS A 231 -4.06 10.49 -18.00
C LYS A 231 -2.69 10.83 -17.42
N HIS A 232 -1.69 9.99 -17.70
CA HIS A 232 -0.31 10.25 -17.29
C HIS A 232 0.34 11.27 -18.23
N ILE A 233 0.92 12.33 -17.66
CA ILE A 233 1.81 13.25 -18.36
C ILE A 233 3.19 13.14 -17.73
N TRP A 234 4.17 12.78 -18.55
CA TRP A 234 5.55 12.69 -18.09
C TRP A 234 6.09 14.06 -17.67
N GLY A 235 6.74 14.09 -16.51
CA GLY A 235 7.41 15.28 -15.98
C GLY A 235 7.05 15.56 -14.53
N LEU A 236 7.74 16.54 -13.94
CA LEU A 236 7.38 17.05 -12.62
C LEU A 236 6.56 18.34 -12.77
N PRO A 237 5.71 18.68 -11.79
CA PRO A 237 5.13 20.01 -11.71
C PRO A 237 6.22 21.08 -11.80
N ARG A 238 5.93 22.20 -12.48
CA ARG A 238 6.85 23.34 -12.53
C ARG A 238 7.11 23.84 -11.11
N ARG A 239 8.34 24.28 -10.83
CA ARG A 239 8.68 25.04 -9.62
C ARG A 239 7.98 26.39 -9.77
N THR A 240 6.81 26.54 -9.15
CA THR A 240 6.19 27.84 -8.90
C THR A 240 6.80 28.44 -7.66
#